data_AF-A0A0A6ZTB8-F1
#
_entry.id   AF-A0A0A6ZTB8-F1
#
_cell.length_a   1.000
_cell.length_b   1.000
_cell.length_c   1.000
_cell.angle_alpha   90.00
_cell.angle_beta   90.00
_cell.angle_gamma   90.00
#
_symmetry.space_group_name_H-M   'P 1'
#
loop_
_entity.id
_entity.type
_entity.pdbx_description
1 polymer ?
#
loop_
_entity_poly.entity_id
_entity_poly.type
_entity_poly.pdbx_seq_one_letter_code
_entity_poly.pdbx_strand_id
1 'polypeptide(L)'
;MDMATELMTQVAKLEGYQEDQAKKLAKQQVEGASAMGQMFRLTTLQDNTITTSLQYANGQITLNGQKMPLEDFVGMFAMPALNVPVVPAIPQQ
;
A
#
# COMPACT_ATOMS: atom_id res chain seq x y z
N MET A 1 -4.33 1.28 -10.59
CA MET A 1 -4.58 2.46 -9.77
C MET A 1 -5.98 2.89 -10.06
N ASP A 2 -6.42 2.84 -11.32
CA ASP A 2 -7.78 3.19 -11.72
C ASP A 2 -8.84 2.35 -11.00
N MET A 3 -8.73 1.02 -10.99
CA MET A 3 -9.66 0.15 -10.24
C MET A 3 -9.72 0.44 -8.73
N ALA A 4 -8.55 0.61 -8.08
CA ALA A 4 -8.49 0.90 -6.65
C ALA A 4 -9.04 2.30 -6.34
N THR A 5 -8.80 3.26 -7.23
CA THR A 5 -9.32 4.63 -7.14
C THR A 5 -10.83 4.63 -7.36
N GLU A 6 -11.36 3.86 -8.30
CA GLU A 6 -12.80 3.71 -8.52
C GLU A 6 -13.48 3.08 -7.30
N LEU A 7 -12.91 2.02 -6.73
CA LEU A 7 -13.44 1.40 -5.51
C LEU A 7 -13.52 2.42 -4.35
N MET A 8 -12.43 3.13 -4.08
CA MET A 8 -12.37 4.17 -3.05
C MET A 8 -13.32 5.34 -3.35
N THR A 9 -13.48 5.71 -4.63
CA THR A 9 -14.44 6.74 -5.06
C THR A 9 -15.87 6.31 -4.77
N GLN A 10 -16.22 5.05 -5.01
CA GLN A 10 -17.55 4.53 -4.69
C GLN A 10 -17.81 4.49 -3.19
N VAL A 11 -16.81 4.11 -2.38
CA VAL A 11 -16.90 4.17 -0.91
C VAL A 11 -17.13 5.61 -0.43
N ALA A 12 -16.34 6.58 -0.90
CA ALA A 12 -16.49 7.97 -0.49
C ALA A 12 -17.83 8.59 -0.96
N LYS A 13 -18.36 8.19 -2.12
CA LYS A 13 -19.73 8.55 -2.54
C LYS A 13 -20.79 8.03 -1.56
N LEU A 14 -20.63 6.79 -1.08
CA LEU A 14 -21.55 6.21 -0.07
C LEU A 14 -21.46 6.94 1.28
N GLU A 15 -20.30 7.52 1.61
CA GLU A 15 -20.10 8.35 2.79
C GLU A 15 -20.58 9.82 2.62
N GLY A 16 -21.12 10.18 1.44
CA GLY A 16 -21.72 11.48 1.18
C GLY A 16 -20.77 12.52 0.56
N TYR A 17 -19.56 12.13 0.16
CA TYR A 17 -18.65 13.03 -0.55
C TYR A 17 -19.09 13.31 -1.98
N GLN A 18 -18.92 14.56 -2.42
CA GLN A 18 -19.10 14.90 -3.83
C GLN A 18 -18.08 14.17 -4.71
N GLU A 19 -18.53 13.69 -5.86
CA GLU A 19 -17.80 12.82 -6.78
C GLU A 19 -16.38 13.30 -7.12
N ASP A 20 -16.21 14.61 -7.37
CA ASP A 20 -14.90 15.20 -7.66
C ASP A 20 -13.95 15.19 -6.45
N GLN A 21 -14.47 15.38 -5.23
CA GLN A 21 -13.66 15.31 -4.01
C GLN A 21 -13.30 13.87 -3.66
N ALA A 22 -14.28 12.96 -3.74
CA ALA A 22 -14.10 11.52 -3.54
C ALA A 22 -12.99 10.96 -4.45
N LYS A 23 -13.04 11.29 -5.75
CA LYS A 23 -12.09 10.79 -6.75
C LYS A 23 -10.68 11.33 -6.53
N LYS A 24 -10.56 12.60 -6.11
CA LYS A 24 -9.27 13.23 -5.82
C LYS A 24 -8.64 12.67 -4.55
N LEU A 25 -9.43 12.47 -3.49
CA LEU A 25 -8.98 11.88 -2.23
C LEU A 25 -8.58 10.41 -2.42
N ALA A 26 -9.42 9.62 -3.11
CA ALA A 26 -9.15 8.24 -3.46
C ALA A 26 -7.83 8.10 -4.24
N LYS A 27 -7.64 8.96 -5.25
CA LYS A 27 -6.42 8.97 -6.06
C LYS A 27 -5.20 9.27 -5.19
N GLN A 28 -5.26 10.30 -4.34
CA GLN A 28 -4.17 10.64 -3.43
C GLN A 28 -3.86 9.54 -2.42
N GLN A 29 -4.88 8.83 -1.92
CA GLN A 29 -4.70 7.76 -0.97
C GLN A 29 -4.07 6.52 -1.61
N VAL A 30 -4.49 6.17 -2.83
CA VAL A 30 -3.90 5.07 -3.61
C VAL A 30 -2.48 5.41 -4.05
N GLU A 31 -2.23 6.64 -4.52
CA GLU A 31 -0.91 7.13 -4.87
C GLU A 31 0.00 7.17 -3.64
N GLY A 32 -0.47 7.69 -2.51
CA GLY A 32 0.27 7.72 -1.24
C GLY A 32 0.59 6.32 -0.71
N ALA A 33 -0.38 5.39 -0.75
CA ALA A 33 -0.15 4.00 -0.38
C ALA A 33 0.87 3.33 -1.29
N SER A 34 0.83 3.60 -2.59
CA SER A 34 1.83 3.07 -3.54
C SER A 34 3.21 3.69 -3.35
N ALA A 35 3.29 4.98 -3.05
CA ALA A 35 4.54 5.68 -2.80
C ALA A 35 5.19 5.18 -1.52
N MET A 36 4.42 4.98 -0.45
CA MET A 36 4.91 4.34 0.77
C MET A 36 5.33 2.90 0.52
N GLY A 37 4.53 2.11 -0.20
CA GLY A 37 4.87 0.74 -0.55
C GLY A 37 6.14 0.63 -1.39
N GLN A 38 6.40 1.58 -2.31
CA GLN A 38 7.65 1.68 -3.07
C GLN A 38 8.81 2.14 -2.18
N MET A 39 8.59 3.11 -1.29
CA MET A 39 9.60 3.62 -0.37
C MET A 39 10.11 2.51 0.58
N PHE A 40 9.21 1.66 1.09
CA PHE A 40 9.56 0.47 1.87
C PHE A 40 9.94 -0.74 1.01
N ARG A 41 10.01 -0.58 -0.33
CA ARG A 41 10.31 -1.63 -1.34
C ARG A 41 9.36 -2.83 -1.29
N LEU A 42 8.20 -2.67 -0.66
CA LEU A 42 7.16 -3.69 -0.48
C LEU A 42 6.37 -3.91 -1.76
N THR A 43 6.11 -2.85 -2.51
CA THR A 43 5.23 -2.89 -3.68
C THR A 43 5.93 -2.33 -4.91
N THR A 44 5.64 -2.92 -6.06
CA THR A 44 6.01 -2.42 -7.39
C THR A 44 4.76 -1.83 -8.05
N LEU A 45 4.96 -0.83 -8.90
CA LEU A 45 3.91 -0.36 -9.78
C LEU A 45 4.18 -0.95 -11.17
N GLN A 46 3.33 -1.88 -11.60
CA GLN A 46 3.43 -2.50 -12.91
C GLN A 46 2.07 -2.46 -13.59
N ASP A 47 2.00 -1.88 -14.79
CA ASP A 47 0.77 -1.75 -15.59
C ASP A 47 -0.41 -1.18 -14.80
N ASN A 48 -0.16 -0.06 -14.11
CA ASN A 48 -1.13 0.58 -13.24
C ASN A 48 -1.67 -0.39 -12.17
N THR A 49 -0.89 -1.34 -11.67
CA THR A 49 -1.28 -2.26 -10.60
C THR A 49 -0.21 -2.25 -9.52
N ILE A 50 -0.63 -2.12 -8.26
CA ILE A 50 0.26 -2.28 -7.10
C ILE A 50 0.44 -3.78 -6.91
N THR A 51 1.59 -4.30 -7.27
CA THR A 51 1.94 -5.72 -7.14
C THR A 51 3.02 -5.92 -6.10
N THR A 52 2.98 -7.05 -5.40
CA THR A 52 4.04 -7.50 -4.50
C THR A 52 4.32 -8.95 -4.82
N SER A 53 5.58 -9.30 -5.11
CA SER A 53 6.00 -10.69 -5.20
C SER A 53 6.97 -11.02 -4.08
N LEU A 54 6.66 -12.05 -3.30
CA LEU A 54 7.55 -12.57 -2.27
C LEU A 54 7.79 -14.04 -2.56
N GLN A 55 9.03 -14.40 -2.84
CA GLN A 55 9.46 -15.80 -2.94
C GLN A 55 10.48 -16.09 -1.86
N TYR A 56 10.36 -17.25 -1.22
CA TYR A 56 11.32 -17.74 -0.26
C TYR A 56 11.84 -19.10 -0.72
N ALA A 57 13.16 -19.22 -0.89
CA ALA A 57 13.82 -20.46 -1.28
C ALA A 57 15.26 -20.50 -0.78
N ASN A 58 15.69 -21.66 -0.24
CA ASN A 58 17.07 -21.90 0.23
C ASN A 58 17.61 -20.79 1.16
N GLY A 59 16.79 -20.34 2.12
CA GLY A 59 17.17 -19.28 3.07
C GLY A 59 17.25 -17.86 2.48
N GLN A 60 16.90 -17.69 1.21
CA GLN A 60 16.90 -16.41 0.52
C GLN A 60 15.47 -15.97 0.21
N ILE A 61 15.24 -14.67 0.39
CA ILE A 61 13.99 -13.99 0.01
C ILE A 61 14.21 -13.26 -1.31
N THR A 62 13.29 -13.40 -2.24
CA THR A 62 13.18 -12.56 -3.43
C THR A 62 11.92 -11.72 -3.29
N LEU A 63 12.08 -10.44 -2.94
CA LEU A 63 11.00 -9.46 -2.87
C LEU A 63 11.02 -8.63 -4.15
N ASN A 64 9.93 -8.63 -4.92
CA ASN A 64 9.78 -7.80 -6.12
C ASN A 64 10.92 -7.99 -7.14
N GLY A 65 11.45 -9.22 -7.24
CA GLY A 65 12.59 -9.56 -8.09
C GLY A 65 13.97 -9.26 -7.50
N GLN A 66 14.04 -8.60 -6.34
CA GLN A 66 15.28 -8.35 -5.62
C GLN A 66 15.53 -9.43 -4.57
N LYS A 67 16.65 -10.12 -4.73
CA LYS A 67 17.07 -11.19 -3.84
C LYS A 67 17.86 -10.64 -2.66
N MET A 68 17.55 -11.11 -1.45
CA MET A 68 18.25 -10.79 -0.22
C MET A 68 18.20 -11.96 0.77
N PRO A 69 19.13 -12.00 1.75
CA PRO A 69 19.04 -12.93 2.87
C PRO A 69 17.72 -12.78 3.65
N LEU A 70 17.21 -13.89 4.21
CA LEU A 70 16.01 -13.86 5.06
C LEU A 70 16.20 -12.93 6.28
N GLU A 71 17.39 -12.91 6.86
CA GLU A 71 17.76 -12.06 8.00
C GLU A 71 17.65 -10.56 7.67
N ASP A 72 18.13 -10.14 6.50
CA ASP A 72 18.00 -8.75 6.03
C ASP A 72 16.53 -8.39 5.79
N PHE A 73 15.76 -9.30 5.18
CA PHE A 73 14.33 -9.12 5.01
C PHE A 73 13.64 -8.96 6.37
N VAL A 74 13.85 -9.87 7.31
CA VAL A 74 13.25 -9.78 8.66
C VAL A 74 13.69 -8.49 9.36
N GLY A 75 14.95 -8.05 9.23
CA GLY A 75 15.43 -6.78 9.77
C GLY A 75 14.72 -5.54 9.22
N MET A 76 14.20 -5.58 7.99
CA MET A 76 13.43 -4.49 7.39
C MET A 76 12.00 -4.36 7.95
N PHE A 77 11.39 -5.47 8.39
CA PHE A 77 10.02 -5.49 8.95
C PHE A 77 9.97 -5.64 10.46
N ALA A 78 11.04 -6.13 11.08
CA ALA A 78 11.23 -6.17 12.52
C ALA A 78 11.55 -4.76 13.04
N MET A 79 10.62 -3.83 12.80
CA MET A 79 10.54 -2.61 13.59
C MET A 79 9.95 -2.96 14.97
N PRO A 80 10.37 -2.27 16.05
CA PRO A 80 9.74 -2.35 17.38
C PRO A 80 8.31 -1.75 17.43
N ALA A 81 7.57 -1.74 16.32
CA ALA A 81 6.33 -0.98 16.11
C ALA A 81 5.06 -1.85 16.02
N LEU A 82 5.00 -2.95 16.78
CA LEU A 82 3.70 -3.54 17.17
C LEU A 82 2.87 -2.60 18.07
N ASN A 83 3.35 -1.39 18.38
CA ASN A 83 2.51 -0.27 18.80
C ASN A 83 1.76 0.33 17.59
N VAL A 84 0.78 -0.41 17.06
CA VAL A 84 -0.38 0.18 16.37
C VAL A 84 -1.04 1.22 17.31
N PRO A 85 -1.72 2.29 16.83
CA PRO A 85 -2.34 2.37 15.51
C PRO A 85 -2.24 3.74 14.78
N VAL A 86 -2.31 3.72 13.45
CA VAL A 86 -3.01 4.78 12.70
C VAL A 86 -3.93 4.10 11.70
N VAL A 87 -5.12 3.77 12.17
CA VAL A 87 -6.31 3.80 11.31
C VAL A 87 -6.40 5.23 10.75
N PRO A 88 -6.59 5.42 9.42
CA PRO A 88 -6.90 6.73 8.88
C PRO A 88 -8.14 7.25 9.60
N ALA A 89 -8.04 8.45 10.18
CA ALA A 89 -9.16 9.09 10.85
C ALA A 89 -10.32 9.26 9.85
N ILE A 90 -11.36 8.45 10.02
CA ILE A 90 -12.67 8.73 9.46
C ILE A 90 -13.12 10.03 10.13
N PRO A 91 -13.41 11.12 9.39
CA PRO A 91 -13.90 12.34 10.02
C PRO A 91 -15.23 12.02 10.72
N GLN A 92 -15.21 12.08 12.05
CA GLN A 92 -16.41 11.93 12.86
C GLN A 92 -17.34 13.11 12.55
N GLN A 93 -18.58 12.79 12.19
CA GLN A 93 -19.67 13.75 12.04
C GLN A 93 -20.01 14.45 13.35
#